data_AF-A0A382ZEW2-F1
#
_entry.id   AF-A0A382ZEW2-F1
#
_cell.length_a   1.000
_cell.length_b   1.000
_cell.length_c   1.000
_cell.angle_alpha   90.00
_cell.angle_beta   90.00
_cell.angle_gamma   90.00
#
_symmetry.space_group_name_H-M   'P 1'
#
loop_
_entity.id
_entity.type
_entity.pdbx_description
1 polymer ?
#
loop_
_entity_poly.entity_id
_entity_poly.type
_entity_poly.pdbx_seq_one_letter_code
_entity_poly.pdbx_strand_id
1 'polypeptide(L)'
;VIKSAKVANFLSFSEKMTLNLEQVLEGFEKIHGDTYDYSQVVYTGNRFNVTIICPKHGPFEQAPNNHLAGSGCPVCGRISLTEKSTHTQEQVIGKFREVHGDTYDYSRVEYSGNSIKVTIVCHEHGPFEQPPSSHKSGQGCPGCSTLGFRNEQPGYYYCLSILGHGGHWWYKGGISGDPQRRAGQVQSSLLDKGLQLDVEVVDSIRFERGVDARNLESKLLGVEDIRTFTIERFDGSRELFSYNPIEFARARGWV
;
A
#
# COMPACT_ATOMS: atom_id res chain seq x y z
N VAL A 1 73.47 -51.60 -9.15
CA VAL A 1 73.87 -50.96 -7.88
C VAL A 1 73.58 -49.47 -7.98
N ILE A 2 72.60 -49.01 -7.19
CA ILE A 2 72.37 -47.65 -6.66
C ILE A 2 72.60 -46.46 -7.62
N LYS A 3 71.51 -45.76 -7.96
CA LYS A 3 71.30 -44.36 -7.55
C LYS A 3 69.85 -43.92 -7.74
N SER A 4 69.23 -43.67 -6.59
CA SER A 4 67.97 -42.98 -6.38
C SER A 4 68.02 -41.53 -6.88
N ALA A 5 66.91 -41.01 -7.40
CA ALA A 5 66.60 -39.58 -7.31
C ALA A 5 65.08 -39.37 -7.33
N LYS A 6 64.62 -38.74 -6.25
CA LYS A 6 63.27 -38.27 -5.92
C LYS A 6 62.65 -37.41 -7.03
N VAL A 7 61.35 -37.60 -7.26
CA VAL A 7 60.41 -36.50 -7.52
C VAL A 7 59.11 -36.87 -6.79
N ALA A 8 59.02 -36.54 -5.49
CA ALA A 8 58.35 -35.35 -4.99
C ALA A 8 56.82 -35.47 -5.07
N ASN A 9 56.29 -35.85 -3.91
CA ASN A 9 54.91 -35.75 -3.48
C ASN A 9 54.37 -34.33 -3.76
N PHE A 10 53.31 -34.20 -4.56
CA PHE A 10 52.48 -33.00 -4.63
C PHE A 10 51.06 -33.42 -4.28
N LEU A 11 50.74 -33.34 -2.99
CA LEU A 11 49.35 -33.24 -2.54
C LEU A 11 48.89 -31.82 -2.81
N SER A 12 47.81 -31.67 -3.60
CA SER A 12 46.79 -30.62 -3.42
C SER A 12 45.95 -30.51 -4.69
N PHE A 13 44.76 -31.11 -4.68
CA PHE A 13 43.56 -30.41 -5.14
C PHE A 13 42.34 -31.07 -4.47
N SER A 14 41.54 -30.26 -3.80
CA SER A 14 40.27 -30.65 -3.17
C SER A 14 39.32 -31.22 -4.24
N GLU A 15 39.10 -32.54 -4.20
CA GLU A 15 37.94 -33.14 -4.86
C GLU A 15 36.68 -32.65 -4.13
N LYS A 16 36.06 -31.59 -4.62
CA LYS A 16 34.64 -31.36 -4.33
C LYS A 16 33.90 -32.56 -4.91
N MET A 17 33.49 -33.49 -4.07
CA MET A 17 32.64 -34.63 -4.45
C MET A 17 31.44 -34.09 -5.25
N THR A 18 31.46 -34.27 -6.57
CA THR A 18 30.27 -34.11 -7.38
C THR A 18 29.37 -35.28 -7.06
N LEU A 19 28.24 -35.03 -6.38
CA LEU A 19 27.23 -36.06 -6.12
C LEU A 19 26.92 -36.78 -7.43
N ASN A 20 26.89 -38.11 -7.40
CA ASN A 20 26.46 -38.92 -8.54
C ASN A 20 24.92 -38.98 -8.61
N LEU A 21 24.36 -39.58 -9.67
CA LEU A 21 22.90 -39.65 -9.87
C LEU A 21 22.18 -40.30 -8.68
N GLU A 22 22.69 -41.42 -8.17
CA GLU A 22 22.11 -42.16 -7.04
C GLU A 22 22.04 -41.30 -5.78
N GLN A 23 23.16 -40.65 -5.42
CA GLN A 23 23.23 -39.74 -4.27
C GLN A 23 22.31 -38.53 -4.40
N VAL A 24 22.08 -38.04 -5.63
CA VAL A 24 21.16 -36.93 -5.89
C VAL A 24 19.71 -37.38 -5.70
N LEU A 25 19.34 -38.57 -6.22
CA LEU A 25 18.00 -39.12 -6.06
C LEU A 25 17.68 -39.45 -4.60
N GLU A 26 18.61 -40.06 -3.86
CA GLU A 26 18.46 -40.26 -2.41
C GLU A 26 18.26 -38.94 -1.66
N GLY A 27 19.01 -37.90 -2.06
CA GLY A 27 18.87 -36.56 -1.49
C GLY A 27 17.51 -35.94 -1.81
N PHE A 28 16.99 -36.15 -3.02
CA PHE A 28 15.66 -35.69 -3.41
C PHE A 28 14.56 -36.37 -2.58
N GLU A 29 14.59 -37.70 -2.47
CA GLU A 29 13.67 -38.49 -1.65
C GLU A 29 13.74 -38.09 -0.17
N LYS A 30 14.93 -37.80 0.35
CA LYS A 30 15.08 -37.33 1.73
C LYS A 30 14.39 -35.99 2.00
N ILE A 31 14.37 -35.08 1.03
CA ILE A 31 13.80 -33.74 1.18
C ILE A 31 12.30 -33.73 0.86
N HIS A 32 11.87 -34.47 -0.16
CA HIS A 32 10.51 -34.40 -0.71
C HIS A 32 9.68 -35.67 -0.48
N GLY A 33 10.27 -36.74 0.08
CA GLY A 33 9.64 -38.05 0.17
C GLY A 33 9.21 -38.56 -1.20
N ASP A 34 8.08 -39.26 -1.24
CA ASP A 34 7.51 -39.83 -2.47
C ASP A 34 6.68 -38.81 -3.29
N THR A 35 6.94 -37.52 -3.13
CA THR A 35 6.10 -36.46 -3.73
C THR A 35 6.26 -36.33 -5.24
N TYR A 36 7.42 -36.70 -5.79
CA TYR A 36 7.77 -36.48 -7.19
C TYR A 36 8.18 -37.79 -7.87
N ASP A 37 7.95 -37.84 -9.18
CA ASP A 37 8.47 -38.90 -10.04
C ASP A 37 9.76 -38.41 -10.74
N TYR A 38 10.83 -39.18 -10.53
CA TYR A 38 12.19 -38.91 -11.03
C TYR A 38 12.57 -39.79 -12.23
N SER A 39 11.63 -40.51 -12.84
CA SER A 39 11.85 -41.43 -13.98
C SER A 39 12.49 -40.79 -15.21
N GLN A 40 12.41 -39.46 -15.33
CA GLN A 40 12.98 -38.68 -16.45
C GLN A 40 14.22 -37.86 -16.06
N VAL A 41 14.80 -38.09 -14.89
CA VAL A 41 16.00 -37.36 -14.44
C VAL A 41 17.23 -37.81 -15.24
N VAL A 42 17.82 -36.88 -15.98
CA VAL A 42 19.13 -37.05 -16.64
C VAL A 42 20.13 -36.11 -15.97
N TYR A 43 20.95 -36.65 -15.07
CA TYR A 43 21.84 -35.85 -14.25
C TYR A 43 23.24 -35.67 -14.87
N THR A 44 23.58 -34.42 -15.16
CA THR A 44 24.91 -34.01 -15.67
C THR A 44 25.66 -33.08 -14.73
N GLY A 45 25.01 -32.60 -13.67
CA GLY A 45 25.61 -31.80 -12.61
C GLY A 45 24.60 -30.96 -11.83
N ASN A 46 24.98 -30.53 -10.63
CA ASN A 46 24.07 -29.90 -9.66
C ASN A 46 23.48 -28.54 -10.05
N ARG A 47 24.00 -27.89 -11.10
CA ARG A 47 23.53 -26.58 -11.58
C ARG A 47 22.73 -26.66 -12.89
N PHE A 48 22.71 -27.83 -13.52
CA PHE A 48 22.00 -28.03 -14.78
C PHE A 48 20.61 -28.58 -14.46
N ASN A 49 19.58 -28.02 -15.09
CA ASN A 49 18.22 -28.43 -14.85
C ASN A 49 18.03 -29.92 -15.16
N VAL A 50 17.27 -30.59 -14.30
CA VAL A 50 16.74 -31.92 -14.54
C VAL A 50 15.22 -31.84 -14.66
N THR A 51 14.63 -32.80 -15.37
CA THR A 51 13.17 -32.94 -15.49
C THR A 51 12.64 -33.73 -14.30
N ILE A 52 11.76 -33.11 -13.52
CA ILE A 52 11.09 -33.70 -12.36
C ILE A 52 9.59 -33.68 -12.62
N ILE A 53 8.88 -34.75 -12.29
CA ILE A 53 7.44 -34.86 -12.55
C ILE A 53 6.68 -34.63 -11.26
N CYS A 54 5.86 -33.58 -11.24
CA CYS A 54 4.87 -33.38 -10.20
C CYS A 54 3.60 -34.19 -10.53
N PRO A 55 3.13 -35.09 -9.65
CA PRO A 55 1.92 -35.88 -9.90
C PRO A 55 0.66 -35.05 -10.19
N LYS A 56 0.62 -33.80 -9.70
CA LYS A 56 -0.52 -32.88 -9.87
C LYS A 56 -0.41 -31.97 -11.09
N HIS A 57 0.81 -31.57 -11.47
CA HIS A 57 1.04 -30.49 -12.43
C HIS A 57 1.94 -30.88 -13.61
N GLY A 58 2.37 -32.14 -13.67
CA GLY A 58 3.20 -32.66 -14.75
C GLY A 58 4.70 -32.32 -14.63
N PRO A 59 5.46 -32.48 -15.71
CA PRO A 59 6.91 -32.26 -15.72
C PRO A 59 7.25 -30.78 -15.56
N PHE A 60 8.30 -30.51 -14.79
CA PHE A 60 8.92 -29.20 -14.66
C PHE A 60 10.44 -29.33 -14.58
N GLU A 61 11.15 -28.27 -14.95
CA GLU A 61 12.60 -28.22 -14.88
C GLU A 61 13.09 -27.51 -13.62
N GLN A 62 14.10 -28.08 -12.97
CA GLN A 62 14.75 -27.46 -11.82
C GLN A 62 16.20 -27.95 -11.66
N ALA A 63 17.10 -27.07 -11.23
CA ALA A 63 18.47 -27.46 -10.88
C ALA A 63 18.49 -28.34 -9.61
N PRO A 64 19.26 -29.44 -9.58
CA PRO A 64 19.31 -30.35 -8.44
C PRO A 64 19.66 -29.67 -7.11
N ASN A 65 20.57 -28.69 -7.10
CA ASN A 65 20.90 -27.95 -5.88
C ASN A 65 19.71 -27.17 -5.29
N ASN A 66 18.84 -26.62 -6.14
CA ASN A 66 17.64 -25.92 -5.71
C ASN A 66 16.60 -26.91 -5.18
N HIS A 67 16.46 -28.07 -5.83
CA HIS A 67 15.56 -29.12 -5.38
C HIS A 67 16.00 -29.69 -4.01
N LEU A 68 17.31 -29.95 -3.84
CA LEU A 68 17.91 -30.37 -2.56
C LEU A 68 17.78 -29.31 -1.46
N ALA A 69 17.65 -28.02 -1.82
CA ALA A 69 17.38 -26.95 -0.88
C ALA A 69 15.89 -26.84 -0.48
N GLY A 70 15.04 -27.77 -0.93
CA GLY A 70 13.61 -27.80 -0.63
C GLY A 70 12.72 -27.07 -1.64
N SER A 71 13.28 -26.58 -2.76
CA SER A 71 12.45 -26.06 -3.85
C SER A 71 11.69 -27.21 -4.52
N GLY A 72 10.42 -27.00 -4.84
CA GLY A 72 9.57 -28.01 -5.46
C GLY A 72 8.94 -27.54 -6.77
N CYS A 73 7.81 -28.14 -7.12
CA CYS A 73 7.01 -27.71 -8.26
C CYS A 73 6.61 -26.22 -8.13
N PRO A 74 6.90 -25.37 -9.13
CA PRO A 74 6.55 -23.95 -9.10
C PRO A 74 5.04 -23.70 -8.97
N VAL A 75 4.21 -24.58 -9.53
CA VAL A 75 2.75 -24.46 -9.45
C VAL A 75 2.25 -24.78 -8.04
N CYS A 76 2.71 -25.88 -7.43
CA CYS A 76 2.43 -26.18 -6.02
C CYS A 76 2.89 -25.02 -5.12
N GLY A 77 4.11 -24.52 -5.32
CA GLY A 77 4.65 -23.41 -4.55
C GLY A 77 3.79 -22.15 -4.64
N ARG A 78 3.29 -21.79 -5.83
CA ARG A 78 2.36 -20.66 -6.01
C ARG A 78 1.03 -20.89 -5.30
N ILE A 79 0.42 -22.07 -5.45
CA ILE A 79 -0.85 -22.41 -4.77
C ILE A 79 -0.69 -22.28 -3.25
N SER A 80 0.36 -22.88 -2.67
CA SER A 80 0.61 -22.80 -1.24
C SER A 80 0.92 -21.38 -0.76
N LEU A 81 1.58 -20.55 -1.59
CA LEU A 81 1.77 -19.13 -1.28
C LEU A 81 0.45 -18.37 -1.32
N THR A 82 -0.44 -18.67 -2.27
CA THR A 82 -1.79 -18.10 -2.34
C THR A 82 -2.60 -18.49 -1.10
N GLU A 83 -2.62 -19.76 -0.71
CA GLU A 83 -3.31 -20.25 0.50
C GLU A 83 -2.74 -19.63 1.79
N LYS A 84 -1.42 -19.41 1.87
CA LYS A 84 -0.79 -18.72 3.02
C LYS A 84 -1.03 -17.22 3.02
N SER A 85 -1.31 -16.62 1.86
CA SER A 85 -1.56 -15.17 1.72
C SER A 85 -3.05 -14.80 1.68
N THR A 86 -3.95 -15.78 1.65
CA THR A 86 -5.37 -15.55 1.90
C THR A 86 -5.59 -15.21 3.36
N HIS A 87 -5.82 -13.93 3.63
CA HIS A 87 -6.32 -13.48 4.93
C HIS A 87 -7.69 -14.12 5.23
N THR A 88 -7.96 -14.42 6.50
CA THR A 88 -9.33 -14.79 6.89
C THR A 88 -10.26 -13.60 6.74
N GLN A 89 -11.57 -13.85 6.67
CA GLN A 89 -12.56 -12.77 6.59
C GLN A 89 -12.43 -11.78 7.75
N GLU A 90 -12.20 -12.27 8.97
CA GLU A 90 -12.04 -11.45 10.17
C GLU A 90 -10.80 -10.56 10.08
N GLN A 91 -9.68 -11.09 9.56
CA GLN A 91 -8.46 -10.31 9.34
C GLN A 91 -8.67 -9.22 8.29
N VAL A 92 -9.43 -9.50 7.23
CA VAL A 92 -9.75 -8.51 6.18
C VAL A 92 -10.64 -7.41 6.74
N ILE A 93 -11.69 -7.77 7.49
CA ILE A 93 -12.60 -6.81 8.12
C ILE A 93 -11.86 -5.97 9.16
N GLY A 94 -10.92 -6.55 9.92
CA GLY A 94 -10.05 -5.81 10.84
C GLY A 94 -9.29 -4.68 10.11
N LYS A 95 -8.64 -5.01 8.99
CA LYS A 95 -7.95 -4.01 8.15
C LYS A 95 -8.90 -2.96 7.56
N PHE A 96 -10.12 -3.36 7.21
CA PHE A 96 -11.11 -2.38 6.75
C PHE A 96 -11.46 -1.36 7.83
N ARG A 97 -11.60 -1.80 9.08
CA ARG A 97 -11.85 -0.92 10.24
C ARG A 97 -10.65 -0.06 10.60
N GLU A 98 -9.43 -0.56 10.44
CA GLU A 98 -8.21 0.27 10.63
C GLU A 98 -8.19 1.48 9.68
N VAL A 99 -8.67 1.29 8.44
CA VAL A 99 -8.65 2.34 7.40
C VAL A 99 -9.87 3.27 7.49
N HIS A 100 -11.05 2.73 7.78
CA HIS A 100 -12.32 3.46 7.67
C HIS A 100 -13.06 3.65 9.00
N GLY A 101 -12.53 3.15 10.12
CA GLY A 101 -13.22 3.14 11.40
C GLY A 101 -14.58 2.45 11.32
N ASP A 102 -15.59 3.08 11.92
CA ASP A 102 -16.98 2.61 11.99
C ASP A 102 -17.86 3.15 10.85
N THR A 103 -17.27 3.59 9.73
CA THR A 103 -18.02 4.21 8.61
C THR A 103 -18.90 3.21 7.86
N TYR A 104 -18.60 1.91 7.96
CA TYR A 104 -19.26 0.86 7.17
C TYR A 104 -19.67 -0.34 8.04
N ASP A 105 -20.80 -0.94 7.68
CA ASP A 105 -21.20 -2.26 8.14
C ASP A 105 -20.64 -3.35 7.19
N TYR A 106 -19.94 -4.31 7.79
CA TYR A 106 -19.30 -5.45 7.13
C TYR A 106 -20.05 -6.77 7.35
N SER A 107 -21.26 -6.75 7.91
CA SER A 107 -22.11 -7.92 8.16
C SER A 107 -22.41 -8.75 6.91
N ARG A 108 -22.29 -8.14 5.72
CA ARG A 108 -22.54 -8.75 4.41
C ARG A 108 -21.27 -9.06 3.62
N VAL A 109 -20.09 -8.95 4.24
CA VAL A 109 -18.82 -9.30 3.60
C VAL A 109 -18.67 -10.81 3.53
N GLU A 110 -18.45 -11.34 2.33
CA GLU A 110 -18.08 -12.72 2.07
C GLU A 110 -16.74 -12.74 1.34
N TYR A 111 -15.65 -12.97 2.08
CA TYR A 111 -14.30 -12.85 1.53
C TYR A 111 -13.82 -14.14 0.84
N SER A 112 -13.50 -14.05 -0.44
CA SER A 112 -12.92 -15.14 -1.25
C SER A 112 -11.63 -14.75 -1.99
N GLY A 113 -11.15 -13.51 -1.81
CA GLY A 113 -9.92 -13.03 -2.42
C GLY A 113 -9.84 -11.51 -2.50
N ASN A 114 -8.61 -10.98 -2.68
CA ASN A 114 -8.39 -9.52 -2.66
C ASN A 114 -8.93 -8.77 -3.88
N SER A 115 -9.05 -9.46 -5.03
CA SER A 115 -9.56 -8.90 -6.28
C SER A 115 -11.05 -9.21 -6.50
N ILE A 116 -11.63 -10.12 -5.71
CA ILE A 116 -13.04 -10.48 -5.82
C ILE A 116 -13.83 -9.46 -4.99
N LYS A 117 -14.83 -8.84 -5.63
CA LYS A 117 -15.64 -7.82 -4.96
C LYS A 117 -16.39 -8.40 -3.77
N VAL A 118 -16.45 -7.63 -2.70
CA VAL A 118 -17.29 -7.90 -1.52
C VAL A 118 -18.38 -6.85 -1.41
N THR A 119 -19.52 -7.20 -0.80
CA THR A 119 -20.58 -6.24 -0.48
C THR A 119 -20.25 -5.55 0.83
N ILE A 120 -20.12 -4.23 0.80
CA ILE A 120 -19.88 -3.37 1.95
C ILE A 120 -21.09 -2.46 2.09
N VAL A 121 -21.59 -2.26 3.31
CA VAL A 121 -22.75 -1.41 3.56
C VAL A 121 -22.27 -0.07 4.11
N CYS A 122 -22.41 0.99 3.32
CA CYS A 122 -22.28 2.35 3.82
C CYS A 122 -23.49 2.68 4.69
N HIS A 123 -23.27 3.17 5.91
CA HIS A 123 -24.36 3.57 6.80
C HIS A 123 -25.25 4.68 6.19
N GLU A 124 -24.70 5.53 5.31
CA GLU A 124 -25.43 6.62 4.65
C GLU A 124 -26.04 6.23 3.29
N HIS A 125 -25.29 5.50 2.47
CA HIS A 125 -25.63 5.27 1.05
C HIS A 125 -26.06 3.83 0.74
N GLY A 126 -26.06 2.95 1.75
CA GLY A 126 -26.45 1.55 1.61
C GLY A 126 -25.35 0.65 1.00
N PRO A 127 -25.73 -0.54 0.51
CA PRO A 127 -24.78 -1.53 0.01
C PRO A 127 -24.11 -1.10 -1.30
N PHE A 128 -22.81 -1.35 -1.41
CA PHE A 128 -22.03 -1.20 -2.62
C PHE A 128 -20.99 -2.32 -2.72
N GLU A 129 -20.48 -2.56 -3.93
CA GLU A 129 -19.50 -3.62 -4.17
C GLU A 129 -18.12 -3.05 -4.45
N GLN A 130 -17.09 -3.60 -3.81
CA GLN A 130 -15.72 -3.17 -4.04
C GLN A 130 -14.71 -4.31 -3.78
N PRO A 131 -13.57 -4.36 -4.50
CA PRO A 131 -12.48 -5.28 -4.17
C PRO A 131 -11.89 -4.96 -2.78
N PRO A 132 -11.63 -5.97 -1.92
CA PRO A 132 -10.95 -5.79 -0.65
C PRO A 132 -9.61 -5.07 -0.76
N SER A 133 -8.85 -5.28 -1.84
CA SER A 133 -7.59 -4.55 -2.08
C SER A 133 -7.80 -3.04 -2.16
N SER A 134 -8.79 -2.59 -2.95
CA SER A 134 -9.17 -1.19 -3.09
C SER A 134 -9.70 -0.62 -1.78
N HIS A 135 -10.51 -1.37 -1.03
CA HIS A 135 -11.08 -0.89 0.23
C HIS A 135 -10.00 -0.69 1.30
N LYS A 136 -9.05 -1.63 1.39
CA LYS A 136 -7.86 -1.50 2.25
C LYS A 136 -6.95 -0.35 1.86
N SER A 137 -6.96 0.11 0.61
CA SER A 137 -6.17 1.26 0.17
C SER A 137 -6.90 2.60 0.39
N GLY A 138 -8.01 2.61 1.14
CA GLY A 138 -8.75 3.83 1.48
C GLY A 138 -9.82 4.23 0.46
N GLN A 139 -10.07 3.45 -0.59
CA GLN A 139 -11.23 3.70 -1.44
C GLN A 139 -12.49 3.30 -0.67
N GLY A 140 -13.51 4.15 -0.67
CA GLY A 140 -14.76 3.93 0.06
C GLY A 140 -15.98 3.92 -0.85
N CYS A 141 -17.16 4.06 -0.25
CA CYS A 141 -18.42 4.07 -0.99
C CYS A 141 -18.40 5.13 -2.11
N PRO A 142 -18.80 4.78 -3.35
CA PRO A 142 -18.95 5.75 -4.44
C PRO A 142 -19.89 6.92 -4.11
N GLY A 143 -20.94 6.67 -3.31
CA GLY A 143 -21.83 7.72 -2.80
C GLY A 143 -21.08 8.71 -1.91
N CYS A 144 -20.26 8.21 -0.98
CA CYS A 144 -19.35 9.03 -0.19
C CYS A 144 -18.25 9.68 -1.05
N SER A 145 -17.80 9.06 -2.14
CA SER A 145 -16.76 9.63 -3.02
C SER A 145 -17.31 10.59 -4.09
N THR A 146 -18.64 10.72 -4.24
CA THR A 146 -19.25 11.85 -4.95
C THR A 146 -19.20 13.17 -4.15
N LEU A 147 -18.56 13.17 -2.97
CA LEU A 147 -18.29 14.33 -2.13
C LEU A 147 -16.98 15.03 -2.54
N GLY A 148 -16.93 15.49 -3.78
CA GLY A 148 -16.27 16.77 -4.04
C GLY A 148 -17.19 17.89 -3.55
N PHE A 149 -16.64 19.02 -3.13
CA PHE A 149 -17.42 20.23 -2.88
C PHE A 149 -18.29 20.56 -4.12
N ARG A 150 -19.62 20.54 -3.96
CA ARG A 150 -20.59 20.71 -5.05
C ARG A 150 -20.96 22.18 -5.22
N ASN A 151 -21.00 22.66 -6.46
CA ASN A 151 -21.28 24.07 -6.76
C ASN A 151 -22.72 24.48 -6.43
N GLU A 152 -23.64 23.53 -6.51
CA GLU A 152 -25.08 23.77 -6.42
C GLU A 152 -25.62 23.58 -5.00
N GLN A 153 -24.83 23.01 -4.09
CA GLN A 153 -25.21 22.80 -2.69
C GLN A 153 -24.55 23.82 -1.78
N PRO A 154 -25.09 24.08 -0.57
CA PRO A 154 -24.40 24.89 0.42
C PRO A 154 -23.01 24.37 0.73
N GLY A 155 -22.08 25.28 0.97
CA GLY A 155 -20.68 24.94 1.23
C GLY A 155 -19.97 26.06 1.96
N TYR A 156 -18.80 25.75 2.51
CA TYR A 156 -18.02 26.68 3.30
C TYR A 156 -16.75 27.07 2.56
N TYR A 157 -16.36 28.34 2.66
CA TYR A 157 -14.94 28.69 2.63
C TYR A 157 -14.46 28.72 4.08
N TYR A 158 -13.41 27.98 4.40
CA TYR A 158 -12.87 27.86 5.75
C TYR A 158 -11.41 28.30 5.79
N CYS A 159 -10.98 28.72 6.98
CA CYS A 159 -9.61 29.06 7.30
C CYS A 159 -9.12 28.16 8.41
N LEU A 160 -8.00 27.48 8.17
CA LEU A 160 -7.27 26.74 9.18
C LEU A 160 -6.08 27.57 9.66
N SER A 161 -5.77 27.45 10.94
CA SER A 161 -4.51 27.87 11.55
C SER A 161 -3.63 26.64 11.69
N ILE A 162 -2.40 26.70 11.17
CA ILE A 162 -1.37 25.67 11.35
C ILE A 162 -0.37 26.21 12.37
N LEU A 163 -0.31 25.54 13.51
CA LEU A 163 0.43 25.92 14.71
C LEU A 163 1.61 24.97 14.90
N GLY A 164 2.72 25.49 15.41
CA GLY A 164 3.84 24.67 15.90
C GLY A 164 4.31 25.17 17.26
N HIS A 165 5.40 24.58 17.78
CA HIS A 165 5.96 24.93 19.10
C HIS A 165 6.29 26.43 19.29
N GLY A 166 6.50 27.19 18.21
CA GLY A 166 6.80 28.62 18.23
C GLY A 166 5.59 29.54 17.99
N GLY A 167 4.37 28.99 17.92
CA GLY A 167 3.14 29.74 17.62
C GLY A 167 2.60 29.45 16.23
N HIS A 168 1.94 30.45 15.63
CA HIS A 168 1.31 30.33 14.31
C HIS A 168 2.33 30.35 13.17
N TRP A 169 2.21 29.40 12.24
CA TRP A 169 3.07 29.33 11.05
C TRP A 169 2.32 29.82 9.81
N TRP A 170 1.19 29.19 9.49
CA TRP A 170 0.46 29.45 8.25
C TRP A 170 -1.04 29.41 8.47
N TYR A 171 -1.74 30.27 7.75
CA TYR A 171 -3.15 30.06 7.48
C TYR A 171 -3.30 29.19 6.24
N LYS A 172 -4.23 28.25 6.27
CA LYS A 172 -4.64 27.48 5.09
C LYS A 172 -6.10 27.78 4.76
N GLY A 173 -6.33 28.34 3.58
CA GLY A 173 -7.68 28.49 3.03
C GLY A 173 -8.14 27.22 2.33
N GLY A 174 -9.46 27.05 2.21
CA GLY A 174 -10.04 26.01 1.36
C GLY A 174 -11.56 26.00 1.35
N ILE A 175 -12.13 25.21 0.45
CA ILE A 175 -13.58 24.94 0.39
C ILE A 175 -13.94 23.52 0.85
N SER A 176 -15.02 23.38 1.63
CA SER A 176 -15.52 22.07 2.10
C SER A 176 -17.00 22.15 2.46
N GLY A 177 -17.70 21.02 2.40
CA GLY A 177 -18.99 20.85 3.06
C GLY A 177 -18.87 20.64 4.57
N ASP A 178 -17.68 20.25 5.04
CA ASP A 178 -17.35 19.97 6.44
C ASP A 178 -15.90 20.44 6.72
N PRO A 179 -15.72 21.66 7.27
CA PRO A 179 -14.41 22.20 7.62
C PRO A 179 -13.65 21.41 8.69
N GLN A 180 -14.35 20.83 9.66
CA GLN A 180 -13.76 20.11 10.80
C GLN A 180 -13.14 18.80 10.34
N ARG A 181 -13.87 18.01 9.53
CA ARG A 181 -13.31 16.81 8.90
C ARG A 181 -12.08 17.14 8.05
N ARG A 182 -12.13 18.28 7.35
CA ARG A 182 -11.03 18.73 6.49
C ARG A 182 -9.80 19.15 7.29
N ALA A 183 -9.97 19.80 8.45
CA ALA A 183 -8.87 20.06 9.38
C ALA A 183 -8.21 18.76 9.86
N GLY A 184 -8.98 17.74 10.23
CA GLY A 184 -8.46 16.42 10.61
C GLY A 184 -7.65 15.75 9.50
N GLN A 185 -8.06 15.88 8.24
CA GLN A 185 -7.29 15.36 7.09
C GLN A 185 -5.94 16.07 6.92
N VAL A 186 -5.92 17.40 7.07
CA VAL A 186 -4.69 18.18 7.00
C VAL A 186 -3.76 17.83 8.17
N GLN A 187 -4.31 17.67 9.38
CA GLN A 187 -3.58 17.21 10.57
C GLN A 187 -2.91 15.87 10.32
N SER A 188 -3.65 14.86 9.85
CA SER A 188 -3.09 13.55 9.51
C SER A 188 -2.01 13.66 8.42
N SER A 189 -2.26 14.46 7.38
CA SER A 189 -1.28 14.66 6.31
C SER A 189 0.02 15.32 6.78
N LEU A 190 -0.02 16.18 7.80
CA LEU A 190 1.18 16.80 8.38
C LEU A 190 1.96 15.77 9.21
N LEU A 191 1.26 15.01 10.06
CA LEU A 191 1.86 13.94 10.87
C LEU A 191 2.54 12.87 10.00
N ASP A 192 1.94 12.48 8.88
CA ASP A 192 2.50 11.53 7.91
C ASP A 192 3.81 12.04 7.26
N LYS A 193 4.04 13.36 7.26
CA LYS A 193 5.28 13.99 6.79
C LYS A 193 6.29 14.24 7.91
N GLY A 194 6.01 13.76 9.12
CA GLY A 194 6.84 13.99 10.30
C GLY A 194 6.76 15.41 10.84
N LEU A 195 5.75 16.20 10.42
CA LEU A 195 5.54 17.55 10.90
C LEU A 195 4.63 17.50 12.13
N GLN A 196 5.20 17.75 13.30
CA GLN A 196 4.47 17.86 14.57
C GLN A 196 3.87 19.27 14.69
N LEU A 197 2.84 19.51 13.89
CA LEU A 197 2.09 20.77 13.83
C LEU A 197 0.63 20.49 14.16
N ASP A 198 -0.02 21.42 14.84
CA ASP A 198 -1.44 21.36 15.17
C ASP A 198 -2.26 22.15 14.14
N VAL A 199 -3.47 21.67 13.87
CA VAL A 199 -4.38 22.26 12.89
C VAL A 199 -5.71 22.57 13.54
N GLU A 200 -6.12 23.83 13.48
CA GLU A 200 -7.38 24.31 14.04
C GLU A 200 -8.21 25.03 12.97
N VAL A 201 -9.52 24.81 12.96
CA VAL A 201 -10.44 25.64 12.17
C VAL A 201 -10.64 26.95 12.95
N VAL A 202 -10.12 28.06 12.42
CA VAL A 202 -10.17 29.36 13.10
C VAL A 202 -11.30 30.24 12.62
N ASP A 203 -11.78 30.05 11.39
CA ASP A 203 -12.91 30.80 10.84
C ASP A 203 -13.56 30.06 9.66
N SER A 204 -14.82 30.35 9.39
CA SER A 204 -15.53 29.83 8.22
C SER A 204 -16.68 30.74 7.79
N ILE A 205 -16.93 30.80 6.49
CA ILE A 205 -18.08 31.47 5.89
C ILE A 205 -18.92 30.42 5.17
N ARG A 206 -20.20 30.33 5.53
CA ARG A 206 -21.18 29.49 4.84
C ARG A 206 -21.77 30.23 3.66
N PHE A 207 -21.81 29.58 2.51
CA PHE A 207 -22.50 30.02 1.30
C PHE A 207 -23.66 29.08 1.01
N GLU A 208 -24.78 29.63 0.53
CA GLU A 208 -25.94 28.84 0.11
C GLU A 208 -25.66 28.04 -1.17
N ARG A 209 -24.73 28.52 -2.01
CA ARG A 209 -24.24 27.79 -3.19
C ARG A 209 -22.73 27.68 -3.14
N GLY A 210 -22.22 26.47 -3.30
CA GLY A 210 -20.79 26.22 -3.24
C GLY A 210 -20.00 27.00 -4.28
N VAL A 211 -20.59 27.28 -5.45
CA VAL A 211 -19.94 28.09 -6.48
C VAL A 211 -19.46 29.45 -5.94
N ASP A 212 -20.15 30.04 -4.98
CA ASP A 212 -19.77 31.32 -4.39
C ASP A 212 -18.56 31.19 -3.45
N ALA A 213 -18.47 30.11 -2.68
CA ALA A 213 -17.29 29.82 -1.87
C ALA A 213 -16.06 29.54 -2.76
N ARG A 214 -16.26 28.85 -3.90
CA ARG A 214 -15.21 28.60 -4.90
C ARG A 214 -14.77 29.89 -5.59
N ASN A 215 -15.68 30.80 -5.88
CA ASN A 215 -15.35 32.12 -6.42
C ASN A 215 -14.51 32.92 -5.43
N LEU A 216 -14.86 32.91 -4.14
CA LEU A 216 -14.07 33.55 -3.09
C LEU A 216 -12.66 32.92 -2.98
N GLU A 217 -12.58 31.60 -2.95
CA GLU A 217 -11.30 30.87 -2.91
C GLU A 217 -10.42 31.26 -4.10
N SER A 218 -10.94 31.18 -5.32
CA SER A 218 -10.20 31.57 -6.53
C SER A 218 -9.72 33.02 -6.47
N LYS A 219 -10.54 33.93 -5.92
CA LYS A 219 -10.18 35.35 -5.78
C LYS A 219 -9.05 35.54 -4.78
N LEU A 220 -9.11 34.88 -3.62
CA LEU A 220 -8.09 34.95 -2.57
C LEU A 220 -6.77 34.31 -3.00
N LEU A 221 -6.81 33.17 -3.68
CA LEU A 221 -5.62 32.50 -4.21
C LEU A 221 -4.87 33.37 -5.24
N GLY A 222 -5.56 34.30 -5.89
CA GLY A 222 -4.96 35.26 -6.84
C GLY A 222 -4.37 36.53 -6.22
N VAL A 223 -4.45 36.70 -4.89
CA VAL A 223 -3.88 37.87 -4.20
C VAL A 223 -2.48 37.53 -3.66
N GLU A 224 -1.45 37.72 -4.47
CA GLU A 224 -0.07 37.35 -4.12
C GLU A 224 0.43 37.97 -2.79
N ASP A 225 0.01 39.19 -2.46
CA ASP A 225 0.46 39.93 -1.27
C ASP A 225 0.20 39.22 0.07
N ILE A 226 -0.78 38.31 0.10
CA ILE A 226 -1.14 37.57 1.32
C ILE A 226 -0.76 36.10 1.26
N ARG A 227 -0.15 35.65 0.16
CA ARG A 227 0.21 34.25 -0.06
C ARG A 227 1.52 33.92 0.63
N THR A 228 1.68 32.64 0.97
CA THR A 228 2.94 32.12 1.48
C THR A 228 3.16 30.71 0.93
N PHE A 229 4.40 30.25 1.05
CA PHE A 229 4.83 28.98 0.46
C PHE A 229 5.72 28.22 1.44
N THR A 230 5.75 26.91 1.25
CA THR A 230 6.47 25.94 2.06
C THR A 230 7.16 24.96 1.12
N ILE A 231 8.31 24.43 1.54
CA ILE A 231 9.03 23.40 0.78
C ILE A 231 8.38 22.03 1.03
N GLU A 232 7.78 21.89 2.21
CA GLU A 232 7.07 20.72 2.66
C GLU A 232 5.78 20.49 1.87
N ARG A 233 5.55 19.25 1.44
CA ARG A 233 4.34 18.88 0.68
C ARG A 233 3.38 18.09 1.55
N PHE A 234 2.29 18.74 1.93
CA PHE A 234 1.14 18.17 2.62
C PHE A 234 -0.16 18.59 1.93
N ASP A 235 -1.28 18.01 2.33
CA ASP A 235 -2.59 18.32 1.74
C ASP A 235 -2.95 19.81 1.91
N GLY A 236 -3.02 20.52 0.77
CA GLY A 236 -3.30 21.96 0.73
C GLY A 236 -2.11 22.88 0.95
N SER A 237 -0.86 22.40 0.86
CA SER A 237 0.34 23.24 0.95
C SER A 237 0.50 24.27 -0.19
N ARG A 238 -0.38 24.22 -1.20
CA ARG A 238 -0.53 25.23 -2.26
C ARG A 238 -1.56 26.31 -1.94
N GLU A 239 -2.24 26.23 -0.81
CA GLU A 239 -3.38 27.08 -0.44
C GLU A 239 -3.08 27.88 0.84
N LEU A 240 -1.81 28.27 1.02
CA LEU A 240 -1.34 28.93 2.24
C LEU A 240 -1.35 30.45 2.13
N PHE A 241 -1.54 31.08 3.28
CA PHE A 241 -1.60 32.52 3.46
C PHE A 241 -0.80 32.96 4.70
N SER A 242 -0.20 34.14 4.61
CA SER A 242 0.52 34.80 5.72
C SER A 242 -0.43 35.45 6.73
N TYR A 243 -1.65 35.77 6.30
CA TYR A 243 -2.70 36.40 7.10
C TYR A 243 -4.00 35.61 6.97
N ASN A 244 -4.93 35.78 7.92
CA ASN A 244 -6.23 35.14 7.83
C ASN A 244 -6.96 35.64 6.56
N PRO A 245 -7.19 34.77 5.55
CA PRO A 245 -7.75 35.18 4.28
C PRO A 245 -9.24 35.56 4.39
N ILE A 246 -9.95 35.09 5.41
CA ILE A 246 -11.34 35.46 5.68
C ILE A 246 -11.42 36.88 6.22
N GLU A 247 -10.59 37.23 7.20
CA GLU A 247 -10.50 38.61 7.71
C GLU A 247 -10.11 39.59 6.62
N PHE A 248 -9.15 39.20 5.77
CA PHE A 248 -8.74 39.98 4.60
C PHE A 248 -9.91 40.25 3.64
N ALA A 249 -10.74 39.24 3.37
CA ALA A 249 -11.90 39.35 2.49
C ALA A 249 -12.97 40.28 3.09
N ARG A 250 -13.27 40.13 4.39
CA ARG A 250 -14.24 40.98 5.12
C ARG A 250 -13.79 42.44 5.11
N ALA A 251 -12.52 42.72 5.36
CA ALA A 251 -11.96 44.08 5.36
C ALA A 251 -12.11 44.80 3.99
N ARG A 252 -12.27 44.04 2.90
CA ARG A 252 -12.48 44.55 1.54
C ARG A 252 -13.94 44.51 1.09
N GLY A 253 -14.86 44.10 1.96
CA GLY A 253 -16.29 43.98 1.65
C GLY A 253 -16.59 42.95 0.56
N TRP A 254 -15.78 41.89 0.46
CA TRP A 254 -16.03 40.80 -0.51
C TRP A 254 -17.08 39.80 -0.03
N VAL A 255 -17.29 39.76 1.29
CA VAL A 255 -18.18 38.89 2.06
C VAL A 255 -18.66 39.63 3.30
#